data_AF-A0A453EEF7-F1
#
_entry.id   AF-A0A453EEF7-F1
#
_cell.length_a   1.000
_cell.length_b   1.000
_cell.length_c   1.000
_cell.angle_alpha   90.00
_cell.angle_beta   90.00
_cell.angle_gamma   90.00
#
_symmetry.space_group_name_H-M   'P 1'
#
loop_
_entity.id
_entity.type
_entity.pdbx_description
1 polymer ?
#
loop_
_entity_poly.entity_id
_entity_poly.type
_entity_poly.pdbx_seq_one_letter_code
_entity_poly.pdbx_strand_id
1 'polypeptide(L)'
;NHTRTLLPAPMLRRRRAPLLLAAAAGAALATTSATSPSADGLGVASTFHGVARSSRAIYTIGFVVVDYKYSLRGLVPGSADYRGKLSEVHLRSAKKLLRLCEANRGFYVKAGQFVSSLRQVPKEYISTLSCLQDQATPCKYQDIKIVIEQNLGRDLHGIFLEFDEHPIAAASIAQVHRGRLNNNQEVAVKVQYPGLERRMKLDIMTMSLLSKYVSLIFPDYRFEKILLEFERTMSMELDFTQEAKNSERTTSCFRKNDVVKVPHVFWELTTKEVLTMEFCTGHKVDDLDFLRKADISPTKGS
;
A
#
# COMPACT_ATOMS: atom_id res chain seq x y z
N ASN A 1 -32.42 5.25 21.57
CA ASN A 1 -33.24 4.28 20.82
C ASN A 1 -33.29 4.66 19.35
N HIS A 2 -32.43 4.06 18.50
CA HIS A 2 -32.64 3.80 17.07
C HIS A 2 -31.34 3.28 16.43
N THR A 3 -31.04 2.01 16.72
CA THR A 3 -30.07 1.20 15.99
C THR A 3 -30.76 0.68 14.73
N ARG A 4 -30.58 1.36 13.59
CA ARG A 4 -30.92 0.81 12.27
C ARG A 4 -29.71 0.05 11.73
N THR A 5 -29.68 -1.25 12.00
CA THR A 5 -28.88 -2.23 11.28
C THR A 5 -29.39 -2.31 9.83
N LEU A 6 -28.83 -1.49 8.94
CA LEU A 6 -29.05 -1.61 7.51
C LEU A 6 -28.05 -2.60 6.93
N LEU A 7 -28.43 -3.88 6.89
CA LEU A 7 -28.00 -4.84 5.89
C LEU A 7 -28.93 -6.08 6.01
N PRO A 8 -29.95 -6.23 5.14
CA PRO A 8 -30.64 -7.51 5.02
C PRO A 8 -29.66 -8.53 4.42
N ALA A 9 -29.79 -9.80 4.84
CA ALA A 9 -29.03 -10.91 4.26
C ALA A 9 -29.17 -10.92 2.72
N PRO A 10 -28.08 -11.07 1.95
CA PRO A 10 -28.18 -11.02 0.50
C PRO A 10 -28.88 -12.27 -0.03
N MET A 11 -30.08 -12.08 -0.57
CA MET A 11 -30.72 -13.04 -1.45
C MET A 11 -29.92 -13.07 -2.76
N LEU A 12 -29.05 -14.07 -2.92
CA LEU A 12 -28.36 -14.38 -4.16
C LEU A 12 -29.39 -14.60 -5.28
N ARG A 13 -29.72 -13.56 -6.02
CA ARG A 13 -30.55 -13.66 -7.23
C ARG A 13 -29.73 -14.43 -8.27
N ARG A 14 -30.13 -15.67 -8.58
CA ARG A 14 -29.52 -16.52 -9.61
C ARG A 14 -29.61 -15.84 -10.99
N ARG A 15 -28.62 -15.02 -11.33
CA ARG A 15 -28.28 -14.76 -12.74
C ARG A 15 -27.18 -15.74 -13.12
N ARG A 16 -27.44 -16.56 -14.14
CA ARG A 16 -26.41 -17.37 -14.80
C ARG A 16 -25.47 -16.40 -15.52
N ALA A 17 -24.42 -15.96 -14.83
CA ALA A 17 -23.28 -15.34 -15.51
C ALA A 17 -22.58 -16.46 -16.30
N PRO A 18 -22.30 -16.29 -17.60
CA PRO A 18 -21.48 -17.26 -18.31
C PRO A 18 -20.14 -17.33 -17.58
N LEU A 19 -19.78 -18.53 -17.12
CA LEU A 19 -18.46 -18.82 -16.58
C LEU A 19 -17.49 -18.87 -17.76
N LEU A 20 -17.22 -17.72 -18.38
CA LEU A 20 -16.02 -17.56 -19.18
C LEU A 20 -14.88 -17.49 -18.17
N LEU A 21 -14.39 -18.67 -17.78
CA LEU A 21 -12.99 -18.81 -17.37
C LEU A 21 -12.18 -18.39 -18.62
N ALA A 22 -12.02 -17.09 -18.82
CA ALA A 22 -10.91 -16.62 -19.61
C ALA A 22 -9.69 -17.06 -18.81
N ALA A 23 -9.08 -18.16 -19.25
CA ALA A 23 -7.69 -18.40 -18.99
C ALA A 23 -6.96 -17.15 -19.50
N ALA A 24 -6.80 -16.14 -18.65
CA ALA A 24 -5.78 -15.13 -18.79
C ALA A 24 -4.44 -15.80 -18.42
N ALA A 25 -4.15 -16.90 -19.10
CA ALA A 25 -2.79 -17.37 -19.30
C ALA A 25 -2.14 -16.30 -20.18
N GLY A 26 -1.14 -15.64 -19.60
CA GLY A 26 -0.25 -14.64 -20.17
C GLY A 26 -0.47 -14.24 -21.63
N ALA A 27 -1.04 -13.06 -21.83
CA ALA A 27 -0.74 -12.22 -22.99
C ALA A 27 -1.10 -10.77 -22.66
N ALA A 28 -0.37 -10.15 -21.73
CA ALA A 28 -0.01 -8.76 -21.99
C ALA A 28 0.99 -8.83 -23.15
N LEU A 29 0.47 -8.84 -24.38
CA LEU A 29 1.26 -8.59 -25.57
C LEU A 29 1.88 -7.20 -25.36
N ALA A 30 3.13 -7.19 -24.89
CA ALA A 30 3.99 -6.05 -25.09
C ALA A 30 4.12 -5.91 -26.61
N THR A 31 3.33 -5.02 -27.20
CA THR A 31 3.57 -4.57 -28.57
C THR A 31 4.91 -3.83 -28.54
N THR A 32 5.99 -4.56 -28.76
CA THR A 32 7.30 -4.00 -29.01
C THR A 32 7.24 -3.28 -30.36
N SER A 33 6.86 -2.00 -30.35
CA SER A 33 7.22 -1.12 -31.46
C SER A 33 8.73 -0.98 -31.43
N ALA A 34 9.40 -1.79 -32.23
CA ALA A 34 10.83 -1.80 -32.40
C ALA A 34 11.28 -0.47 -33.03
N THR A 35 11.89 0.40 -32.23
CA THR A 35 12.74 1.48 -32.73
C THR A 35 13.96 1.63 -31.83
N SER A 36 15.07 1.06 -32.34
CA SER A 36 16.50 1.33 -32.08
C SER A 36 17.09 1.11 -30.67
N PRO A 37 18.30 0.50 -30.57
CA PRO A 37 18.86 0.01 -29.32
C PRO A 37 19.77 1.05 -28.67
N SER A 38 19.46 1.43 -27.43
CA SER A 38 20.43 1.89 -26.43
C SER A 38 19.71 2.10 -25.09
N ALA A 39 20.06 1.29 -24.07
CA ALA A 39 19.53 1.22 -22.69
C ALA A 39 18.52 0.07 -22.35
N ASP A 40 18.45 -1.01 -23.13
CA ASP A 40 17.34 -1.99 -23.05
C ASP A 40 17.39 -3.06 -21.94
N GLY A 41 18.50 -3.24 -21.22
CA GLY A 41 18.58 -4.29 -20.18
C GLY A 41 17.63 -4.09 -18.99
N LEU A 42 17.50 -2.84 -18.54
CA LEU A 42 16.71 -2.47 -17.35
C LEU A 42 15.21 -2.33 -17.68
N GLY A 43 14.88 -1.90 -18.91
CA GLY A 43 13.51 -1.76 -19.41
C GLY A 43 12.83 -3.11 -19.68
N VAL A 44 13.57 -4.05 -20.26
CA VAL A 44 13.07 -5.40 -20.55
C VAL A 44 12.83 -6.17 -19.23
N ALA A 45 13.79 -6.16 -18.30
CA ALA A 45 13.63 -6.81 -16.99
C ALA A 45 12.45 -6.24 -16.19
N SER A 46 12.29 -4.92 -16.14
CA SER A 46 11.17 -4.27 -15.43
C SER A 46 9.81 -4.61 -16.04
N THR A 47 9.73 -4.76 -17.37
CA THR A 47 8.51 -5.20 -18.08
C THR A 47 8.18 -6.65 -17.74
N PHE A 48 9.16 -7.56 -17.76
CA PHE A 48 8.96 -8.96 -17.35
C PHE A 48 8.50 -9.09 -15.89
N HIS A 49 9.11 -8.32 -14.97
CA HIS A 49 8.69 -8.30 -13.58
C HIS A 49 7.26 -7.77 -13.40
N GLY A 50 6.86 -6.77 -14.18
CA GLY A 50 5.48 -6.26 -14.22
C GLY A 50 4.48 -7.35 -14.62
N VAL A 51 4.76 -8.05 -15.73
CA VAL A 51 3.91 -9.16 -16.21
C VAL A 51 3.77 -10.25 -15.16
N ALA A 52 4.88 -10.67 -14.53
CA ALA A 52 4.85 -11.72 -13.51
C ALA A 52 4.01 -11.33 -12.27
N ARG A 53 4.01 -10.05 -11.87
CA ARG A 53 3.15 -9.54 -10.77
C ARG A 53 1.68 -9.60 -11.17
N SER A 54 1.36 -9.12 -12.37
CA SER A 54 -0.01 -9.13 -12.90
C SER A 54 -0.55 -10.55 -13.02
N SER A 55 0.24 -11.49 -13.55
CA SER A 55 -0.14 -12.90 -13.65
C SER A 55 -0.44 -13.53 -12.29
N ARG A 56 0.39 -13.26 -11.27
CA ARG A 56 0.14 -13.73 -9.89
C ARG A 56 -1.14 -13.15 -9.31
N ALA A 57 -1.42 -11.87 -9.55
CA ALA A 57 -2.64 -11.22 -9.10
C ALA A 57 -3.88 -11.82 -9.76
N ILE A 58 -3.87 -11.95 -11.10
CA ILE A 58 -4.95 -12.56 -11.88
C ILE A 58 -5.22 -13.99 -11.41
N TYR A 59 -4.18 -14.82 -11.30
CA TYR A 59 -4.31 -16.21 -10.84
C TYR A 59 -4.89 -16.28 -9.42
N THR A 60 -4.36 -15.48 -8.50
CA THR A 60 -4.80 -15.52 -7.09
C THR A 60 -6.24 -15.06 -6.94
N ILE A 61 -6.61 -13.93 -7.57
CA ILE A 61 -7.98 -13.41 -7.51
C ILE A 61 -8.95 -14.37 -8.22
N GLY A 62 -8.58 -14.92 -9.38
CA GLY A 62 -9.37 -15.93 -10.08
C GLY A 62 -9.61 -17.17 -9.22
N PHE A 63 -8.59 -17.68 -8.55
CA PHE A 63 -8.73 -18.79 -7.60
C PHE A 63 -9.71 -18.44 -6.48
N VAL A 64 -9.56 -17.27 -5.86
CA VAL A 64 -10.44 -16.81 -4.76
C VAL A 64 -11.89 -16.77 -5.24
N VAL A 65 -12.16 -16.19 -6.41
CA VAL A 65 -13.50 -16.13 -7.01
C VAL A 65 -14.11 -17.52 -7.19
N VAL A 66 -13.34 -18.45 -7.78
CA VAL A 66 -13.77 -19.84 -8.00
C VAL A 66 -14.07 -20.53 -6.67
N ASP A 67 -13.21 -20.33 -5.67
CA ASP A 67 -13.34 -20.94 -4.35
C ASP A 67 -14.62 -20.48 -3.62
N TYR A 68 -14.94 -19.18 -3.67
CA TYR A 68 -16.23 -18.68 -3.16
C TYR A 68 -17.42 -19.32 -3.88
N LYS A 69 -17.39 -19.40 -5.21
CA LYS A 69 -18.51 -19.97 -5.99
C LYS A 69 -18.69 -21.46 -5.75
N TYR A 70 -17.60 -22.21 -5.65
CA TYR A 70 -17.64 -23.65 -5.46
C TYR A 70 -18.03 -24.01 -4.02
N SER A 71 -17.37 -23.40 -3.04
CA SER A 71 -17.53 -23.78 -1.63
C SER A 71 -18.86 -23.36 -1.00
N LEU A 72 -19.50 -22.34 -1.55
CA LEU A 72 -20.83 -21.90 -1.11
C LEU A 72 -21.95 -22.47 -1.97
N ARG A 73 -21.63 -23.33 -2.94
CA ARG A 73 -22.61 -23.91 -3.86
C ARG A 73 -23.56 -24.83 -3.10
N GLY A 74 -24.87 -24.62 -3.31
CA GLY A 74 -25.91 -25.47 -2.72
C GLY A 74 -26.24 -25.15 -1.26
N LEU A 75 -25.52 -24.22 -0.62
CA LEU A 75 -25.83 -23.76 0.72
C LEU A 75 -26.90 -22.65 0.70
N VAL A 76 -27.80 -22.68 1.67
CA VAL A 76 -28.84 -21.66 1.83
C VAL A 76 -28.22 -20.38 2.39
N PRO A 77 -28.30 -19.23 1.69
CA PRO A 77 -27.73 -17.98 2.17
C PRO A 77 -28.25 -17.62 3.56
N GLY A 78 -27.34 -17.33 4.48
CA GLY A 78 -27.68 -16.96 5.85
C GLY A 78 -27.97 -18.13 6.81
N SER A 79 -27.90 -19.40 6.38
CA SER A 79 -27.93 -20.53 7.33
C SER A 79 -26.68 -20.57 8.21
N ALA A 80 -26.71 -21.33 9.31
CA ALA A 80 -25.54 -21.55 10.16
C ALA A 80 -24.37 -22.17 9.37
N ASP A 81 -24.66 -23.19 8.56
CA ASP A 81 -23.68 -23.86 7.69
C ASP A 81 -23.10 -22.90 6.66
N TYR A 82 -23.93 -22.04 6.06
CA TYR A 82 -23.46 -21.02 5.11
C TYR A 82 -22.50 -20.04 5.78
N ARG A 83 -22.85 -19.52 6.97
CA ARG A 83 -21.98 -18.59 7.70
C ARG A 83 -20.66 -19.23 8.13
N GLY A 84 -20.71 -20.46 8.61
CA GLY A 84 -19.52 -21.24 8.95
C GLY A 84 -18.62 -21.43 7.73
N LYS A 85 -19.19 -21.91 6.61
CA LYS A 85 -18.42 -22.13 5.39
C LYS A 85 -17.88 -20.84 4.78
N LEU A 86 -18.66 -19.75 4.86
CA LEU A 86 -18.24 -18.42 4.40
C LEU A 86 -17.03 -17.91 5.19
N SER A 87 -17.02 -18.05 6.52
CA SER A 87 -15.88 -17.68 7.36
C SER A 87 -14.63 -18.49 7.01
N GLU A 88 -14.74 -19.80 6.75
CA GLU A 88 -13.61 -20.61 6.27
C GLU A 88 -13.07 -20.12 4.91
N VAL A 89 -13.96 -19.76 3.98
CA VAL A 89 -13.58 -19.22 2.66
C VAL A 89 -12.90 -17.87 2.81
N HIS A 90 -13.42 -16.99 3.68
CA HIS A 90 -12.80 -15.71 4.01
C HIS A 90 -11.38 -15.91 4.51
N LEU A 91 -11.16 -16.80 5.49
CA LEU A 91 -9.85 -17.03 6.09
C LEU A 91 -8.81 -17.53 5.08
N ARG A 92 -9.14 -18.54 4.28
CA ARG A 92 -8.18 -19.05 3.29
C ARG A 92 -7.95 -18.10 2.12
N SER A 93 -8.97 -17.32 1.74
CA SER A 93 -8.82 -16.26 0.75
C SER A 93 -7.93 -15.13 1.26
N ALA A 94 -8.11 -14.71 2.51
CA ALA A 94 -7.26 -13.73 3.17
C ALA A 94 -5.79 -14.18 3.21
N LYS A 95 -5.53 -15.44 3.58
CA LYS A 95 -4.18 -16.02 3.56
C LYS A 95 -3.56 -16.04 2.16
N LYS A 96 -4.36 -16.28 1.11
CA LYS A 96 -3.89 -16.22 -0.28
C LYS A 96 -3.56 -14.80 -0.72
N LEU A 97 -4.41 -13.83 -0.35
CA LEU A 97 -4.12 -12.42 -0.62
C LEU A 97 -2.88 -11.94 0.15
N LEU A 98 -2.67 -12.38 1.39
CA LEU A 98 -1.47 -12.07 2.15
C LEU A 98 -0.21 -12.52 1.39
N ARG A 99 -0.17 -13.78 0.95
CA ARG A 99 0.96 -14.31 0.15
C ARG A 99 1.17 -13.53 -1.15
N LEU A 100 0.08 -13.11 -1.82
CA LEU A 100 0.18 -12.24 -3.00
C LEU A 100 0.82 -10.90 -2.64
N CYS A 101 0.42 -10.28 -1.53
CA CYS A 101 0.98 -9.03 -1.05
C CYS A 101 2.47 -9.15 -0.76
N GLU A 102 2.88 -10.17 0.00
CA GLU A 102 4.28 -10.45 0.32
C GLU A 102 5.13 -10.70 -0.93
N ALA A 103 4.59 -11.47 -1.88
CA ALA A 103 5.30 -11.83 -3.09
C ALA A 103 5.42 -10.66 -4.09
N ASN A 104 4.41 -9.78 -4.19
CA ASN A 104 4.45 -8.64 -5.12
C ASN A 104 5.07 -7.38 -4.50
N ARG A 105 5.03 -7.24 -3.16
CA ARG A 105 5.50 -6.07 -2.40
C ARG A 105 4.88 -4.74 -2.86
N GLY A 106 5.34 -3.63 -2.29
CA GLY A 106 4.97 -2.28 -2.72
C GLY A 106 3.47 -2.04 -2.72
N PHE A 107 2.91 -1.78 -3.91
CA PHE A 107 1.48 -1.57 -4.13
C PHE A 107 0.58 -2.61 -3.47
N TYR A 108 0.91 -3.91 -3.56
CA TYR A 108 0.05 -4.94 -3.00
C TYR A 108 0.11 -5.00 -1.48
N VAL A 109 1.29 -4.76 -0.87
CA VAL A 109 1.39 -4.61 0.59
C VAL A 109 0.54 -3.43 1.05
N LYS A 110 0.62 -2.30 0.34
CA LYS A 110 -0.20 -1.12 0.64
C LYS A 110 -1.70 -1.40 0.46
N ALA A 111 -2.08 -2.17 -0.56
CA ALA A 111 -3.47 -2.60 -0.75
C ALA A 111 -3.95 -3.49 0.41
N GLY A 112 -3.11 -4.42 0.88
CA GLY A 112 -3.40 -5.25 2.04
C GLY A 112 -3.55 -4.44 3.33
N GLN A 113 -2.64 -3.49 3.57
CA GLN A 113 -2.72 -2.54 4.68
C GLN A 113 -4.02 -1.73 4.62
N PHE A 114 -4.38 -1.18 3.45
CA PHE A 114 -5.61 -0.44 3.25
C PHE A 114 -6.84 -1.30 3.56
N VAL A 115 -6.91 -2.52 3.03
CA VAL A 115 -8.00 -3.47 3.31
C VAL A 115 -8.10 -3.79 4.81
N SER A 116 -6.97 -3.98 5.50
CA SER A 116 -6.94 -4.26 6.94
C SER A 116 -7.46 -3.09 7.80
N SER A 117 -7.40 -1.85 7.29
CA SER A 117 -7.94 -0.67 7.99
C SER A 117 -9.44 -0.42 7.78
N LEU A 118 -10.07 -1.14 6.84
CA LEU A 118 -11.50 -0.95 6.54
C LEU A 118 -12.38 -1.66 7.56
N ARG A 119 -13.34 -0.92 8.14
CA ARG A 119 -14.28 -1.47 9.14
C ARG A 119 -15.33 -2.44 8.56
N GLN A 120 -15.60 -2.35 7.25
CA GLN A 120 -16.68 -3.10 6.59
C GLN A 120 -16.20 -4.40 5.91
N VAL A 121 -14.94 -4.78 6.12
CA VAL A 121 -14.32 -5.99 5.57
C VAL A 121 -14.48 -7.15 6.57
N PRO A 122 -14.64 -8.41 6.13
CA PRO A 122 -14.74 -9.54 7.05
C PRO A 122 -13.53 -9.65 7.97
N LYS A 123 -13.77 -10.00 9.23
CA LYS A 123 -12.74 -10.01 10.29
C LYS A 123 -11.52 -10.86 9.93
N GLU A 124 -11.70 -11.93 9.16
CA GLU A 124 -10.63 -12.83 8.76
C GLU A 124 -9.63 -12.14 7.80
N TYR A 125 -10.11 -11.23 6.95
CA TYR A 125 -9.22 -10.41 6.10
C TYR A 125 -8.50 -9.36 6.93
N ILE A 126 -9.20 -8.70 7.85
CA ILE A 126 -8.60 -7.70 8.74
C ILE A 126 -7.47 -8.35 9.53
N SER A 127 -7.77 -9.39 10.31
CA SER A 127 -6.78 -10.02 11.20
C SER A 127 -5.61 -10.65 10.45
N THR A 128 -5.84 -11.23 9.27
CA THR A 128 -4.77 -11.84 8.48
C THR A 128 -3.87 -10.81 7.81
N LEU A 129 -4.43 -9.69 7.32
CA LEU A 129 -3.65 -8.67 6.62
C LEU A 129 -3.03 -7.64 7.55
N SER A 130 -3.45 -7.57 8.82
CA SER A 130 -2.85 -6.67 9.81
C SER A 130 -1.34 -6.89 10.00
N CYS A 131 -0.81 -8.10 9.77
CA CYS A 131 0.64 -8.34 9.83
C CYS A 131 1.43 -7.57 8.75
N LEU A 132 0.77 -7.07 7.71
CA LEU A 132 1.41 -6.23 6.69
C LEU A 132 1.72 -4.81 7.21
N GLN A 133 1.25 -4.43 8.40
CA GLN A 133 1.53 -3.14 9.01
C GLN A 133 2.94 -3.05 9.61
N ASP A 134 3.61 -4.20 9.78
CA ASP A 134 4.97 -4.26 10.33
C ASP A 134 6.00 -3.62 9.37
N GLN A 135 7.18 -3.28 9.89
CA GLN A 135 8.23 -2.61 9.12
C GLN A 135 8.65 -3.44 7.89
N ALA A 136 8.80 -2.76 6.76
CA ALA A 136 9.20 -3.41 5.52
C ALA A 136 10.71 -3.68 5.48
N THR A 137 11.13 -4.64 4.65
CA THR A 137 12.56 -4.80 4.33
C THR A 137 13.04 -3.58 3.52
N PRO A 138 14.12 -2.89 3.93
CA PRO A 138 14.65 -1.76 3.18
C PRO A 138 15.25 -2.18 1.84
N CYS A 139 15.28 -1.23 0.91
CA CYS A 139 16.02 -1.29 -0.33
C CYS A 139 17.52 -1.03 -0.10
N LYS A 140 18.35 -1.40 -1.08
CA LYS A 140 19.80 -1.19 -1.00
C LYS A 140 20.09 0.31 -1.01
N TYR A 141 21.04 0.73 -0.18
CA TYR A 141 21.44 2.13 -0.09
C TYR A 141 21.82 2.75 -1.45
N GLN A 142 22.54 2.01 -2.31
CA GLN A 142 22.94 2.50 -3.63
C GLN A 142 21.75 2.88 -4.52
N ASP A 143 20.66 2.12 -4.44
CA ASP A 143 19.44 2.41 -5.19
C ASP A 143 18.76 3.69 -4.67
N ILE A 144 18.81 3.94 -3.36
CA ILE A 144 18.28 5.14 -2.71
C ILE A 144 19.11 6.36 -3.04
N LYS A 145 20.45 6.24 -2.97
CA LYS A 145 21.38 7.30 -3.35
C LYS A 145 21.07 7.82 -4.75
N ILE A 146 20.89 6.93 -5.72
CA ILE A 146 20.53 7.28 -7.10
C ILE A 146 19.23 8.10 -7.16
N VAL A 147 18.19 7.70 -6.42
CA VAL A 147 16.91 8.43 -6.40
C VAL A 147 17.08 9.85 -5.86
N ILE A 148 17.87 10.01 -4.79
CA ILE A 148 18.15 11.33 -4.18
C ILE A 148 18.87 12.23 -5.19
N GLU A 149 19.96 11.74 -5.77
CA GLU A 149 20.81 12.54 -6.68
C GLU A 149 20.07 12.93 -7.96
N GLN A 150 19.26 12.03 -8.52
CA GLN A 150 18.42 12.31 -9.68
C GLN A 150 17.35 13.36 -9.39
N ASN A 151 16.75 13.33 -8.20
CA ASN A 151 15.69 14.26 -7.82
C ASN A 151 16.24 15.65 -7.43
N LEU A 152 17.41 15.70 -6.78
CA LEU A 152 17.99 16.94 -6.26
C LEU A 152 19.06 17.56 -7.16
N GLY A 153 19.49 16.84 -8.20
CA GLY A 153 20.41 17.34 -9.23
C GLY A 153 21.84 17.60 -8.75
N ARG A 154 22.23 17.00 -7.62
CA ARG A 154 23.55 17.13 -6.99
C ARG A 154 23.99 15.78 -6.42
N ASP A 155 25.30 15.57 -6.31
CA ASP A 155 25.84 14.42 -5.58
C ASP A 155 25.44 14.48 -4.10
N LEU A 156 25.22 13.32 -3.49
CA LEU A 156 24.79 13.19 -2.10
C LEU A 156 25.69 13.98 -1.13
N HIS A 157 27.01 13.94 -1.33
CA HIS A 157 27.98 14.65 -0.48
C HIS A 157 27.97 16.16 -0.71
N GLY A 158 27.42 16.64 -1.83
CA GLY A 158 27.19 18.06 -2.08
C GLY A 158 25.94 18.60 -1.38
N ILE A 159 25.04 17.71 -0.95
CA ILE A 159 23.77 18.05 -0.28
C ILE A 159 23.90 17.87 1.24
N PHE A 160 24.45 16.74 1.66
CA PHE A 160 24.54 16.33 3.05
C PHE A 160 26.00 16.24 3.51
N LEU A 161 26.29 16.82 4.67
CA LEU A 161 27.57 16.67 5.37
C LEU A 161 27.75 15.22 5.86
N GLU A 162 26.68 14.62 6.36
CA GLU A 162 26.61 13.20 6.72
C GLU A 162 25.27 12.63 6.26
N PHE A 163 25.28 11.37 5.81
CA PHE A 163 24.07 10.64 5.46
C PHE A 163 24.24 9.18 5.89
N ASP A 164 23.33 8.67 6.71
CA ASP A 164 23.39 7.30 7.19
C ASP A 164 22.95 6.33 6.09
N GLU A 165 23.81 5.38 5.74
CA GLU A 165 23.48 4.35 4.77
C GLU A 165 22.38 3.41 5.27
N HIS A 166 22.26 3.25 6.60
CA HIS A 166 21.22 2.44 7.21
C HIS A 166 19.95 3.28 7.43
N PRO A 167 18.78 2.84 6.92
CA PRO A 167 17.55 3.56 7.13
C PRO A 167 17.10 3.42 8.59
N ILE A 168 16.63 4.53 9.17
CA ILE A 168 16.00 4.55 10.50
C ILE A 168 14.59 3.96 10.49
N ALA A 169 13.95 3.93 9.32
CA ALA A 169 12.64 3.31 9.12
C ALA A 169 12.47 2.88 7.66
N ALA A 170 11.76 1.77 7.45
CA ALA A 170 11.36 1.32 6.13
C ALA A 170 9.86 1.01 6.09
N ALA A 171 9.20 1.53 5.06
CA ALA A 171 7.78 1.37 4.82
C ALA A 171 7.53 0.68 3.46
N SER A 172 6.26 0.49 3.11
CA SER A 172 5.85 -0.24 1.91
C SER A 172 6.36 0.37 0.59
N ILE A 173 6.54 1.70 0.53
CA ILE A 173 6.85 2.44 -0.70
C ILE A 173 8.12 3.30 -0.63
N ALA A 174 8.69 3.45 0.56
CA ALA A 174 9.78 4.36 0.84
C ALA A 174 10.54 3.92 2.08
N GLN A 175 11.74 4.46 2.25
CA GLN A 175 12.50 4.35 3.48
C GLN A 175 13.00 5.72 3.92
N VAL A 176 13.28 5.86 5.21
CA VAL A 176 13.71 7.10 5.84
C VAL A 176 15.14 6.92 6.31
N HIS A 177 16.00 7.86 5.96
CA HIS A 177 17.38 7.94 6.40
C HIS A 177 17.59 9.16 7.29
N ARG A 178 18.59 9.08 8.15
CA ARG A 178 19.07 10.24 8.90
C ARG A 178 20.19 10.91 8.11
N GLY A 179 20.16 12.23 8.05
CA GLY A 179 21.21 13.03 7.44
C GLY A 179 21.53 14.28 8.25
N ARG A 180 22.62 14.94 7.90
CA ARG A 180 23.03 16.24 8.43
C ARG A 180 23.36 17.19 7.28
N LEU A 181 22.78 18.37 7.29
CA LEU A 181 23.00 19.41 6.29
C LEU A 181 24.31 20.18 6.56
N ASN A 182 24.76 20.96 5.56
CA ASN A 182 25.98 21.78 5.66
C ASN A 182 25.92 22.87 6.76
N ASN A 183 24.72 23.24 7.20
CA ASN A 183 24.49 24.14 8.33
C ASN A 183 24.37 23.41 9.68
N ASN A 184 24.78 22.15 9.74
CA ASN A 184 24.71 21.24 10.90
C ASN A 184 23.29 20.86 11.37
N GLN A 185 22.23 21.21 10.63
CA GLN A 185 20.88 20.75 10.97
C GLN A 185 20.71 19.26 10.67
N GLU A 186 20.13 18.52 11.61
CA GLU A 186 19.77 17.11 11.42
C GLU A 186 18.43 16.97 10.72
N VAL A 187 18.36 16.04 9.76
CA VAL A 187 17.18 15.84 8.91
C VAL A 187 16.82 14.36 8.79
N ALA A 188 15.52 14.11 8.69
CA ALA A 188 14.97 12.85 8.23
C ALA A 188 14.68 12.98 6.71
N VAL A 189 15.27 12.09 5.93
CA VAL A 189 15.15 12.07 4.47
C VAL A 189 14.38 10.82 4.07
N LYS A 190 13.11 11.00 3.73
CA LYS A 190 12.22 9.94 3.24
C LYS A 190 12.34 9.86 1.72
N VAL A 191 12.70 8.68 1.21
CA VAL A 191 12.99 8.45 -0.21
C VAL A 191 12.13 7.31 -0.73
N GLN A 192 11.43 7.54 -1.84
CA GLN A 192 10.68 6.49 -2.53
C GLN A 192 11.60 5.42 -3.12
N TYR A 193 11.09 4.19 -3.20
CA TYR A 193 11.82 3.13 -3.90
C TYR A 193 11.94 3.44 -5.41
N PRO A 194 13.08 3.14 -6.05
CA PRO A 194 13.38 3.56 -7.43
C PRO A 194 12.35 3.03 -8.43
N GLY A 195 11.81 3.91 -9.28
CA GLY A 195 10.86 3.52 -10.34
C GLY A 195 9.53 2.97 -9.82
N LEU A 196 9.14 3.30 -8.58
CA LEU A 196 7.89 2.84 -7.98
C LEU A 196 6.66 3.31 -8.76
N GLU A 197 6.56 4.60 -9.10
CA GLU A 197 5.38 5.16 -9.78
C GLU A 197 5.08 4.42 -11.10
N ARG A 198 6.11 4.19 -11.92
CA ARG A 198 5.99 3.47 -13.19
C ARG A 198 5.48 2.04 -12.98
N ARG A 199 6.03 1.33 -11.99
CA ARG A 199 5.63 -0.05 -11.66
C ARG A 199 4.18 -0.10 -11.18
N MET A 200 3.78 0.87 -10.36
CA MET A 200 2.42 0.94 -9.82
C MET A 200 1.35 1.19 -10.87
N LYS A 201 1.65 1.91 -11.96
CA LYS A 201 0.67 2.12 -13.05
C LYS A 201 0.14 0.81 -13.61
N LEU A 202 1.01 -0.17 -13.86
CA LEU A 202 0.61 -1.51 -14.34
C LEU A 202 -0.21 -2.28 -13.30
N ASP A 203 0.14 -2.17 -12.01
CA ASP A 203 -0.60 -2.83 -10.94
C ASP A 203 -1.99 -2.23 -10.75
N ILE A 204 -2.12 -0.90 -10.81
CA ILE A 204 -3.39 -0.18 -10.77
C ILE A 204 -4.27 -0.62 -11.94
N MET A 205 -3.74 -0.65 -13.17
CA MET A 205 -4.47 -1.14 -14.34
C MET A 205 -4.96 -2.58 -14.16
N THR A 206 -4.09 -3.45 -13.65
CA THR A 206 -4.41 -4.87 -13.38
C THR A 206 -5.53 -5.00 -12.35
N MET A 207 -5.43 -4.29 -11.22
CA MET A 207 -6.45 -4.30 -10.18
C MET A 207 -7.76 -3.66 -10.63
N SER A 208 -7.71 -2.60 -11.44
CA SER A 208 -8.89 -1.97 -12.03
C SER A 208 -9.68 -2.96 -12.88
N LEU A 209 -8.99 -3.68 -13.75
CA LEU A 209 -9.60 -4.73 -14.56
C LEU A 209 -10.18 -5.86 -13.69
N LEU A 210 -9.41 -6.37 -12.73
CA LEU A 210 -9.85 -7.42 -11.83
C LEU A 210 -11.05 -7.00 -10.98
N SER A 211 -11.07 -5.76 -10.49
CA SER A 211 -12.20 -5.25 -9.69
C SER A 211 -13.50 -5.24 -10.49
N LYS A 212 -13.48 -4.81 -11.76
CA LYS A 212 -14.64 -4.84 -12.66
C LYS A 212 -15.14 -6.26 -12.87
N TYR A 213 -14.24 -7.21 -13.16
CA TYR A 213 -14.61 -8.62 -13.33
C TYR A 213 -15.22 -9.22 -12.06
N VAL A 214 -14.62 -8.95 -10.90
CA VAL A 214 -15.14 -9.46 -9.61
C VAL A 214 -16.50 -8.83 -9.29
N SER A 215 -16.69 -7.52 -9.55
CA SER A 215 -17.99 -6.84 -9.40
C SER A 215 -19.10 -7.49 -10.25
N LEU A 216 -18.79 -7.93 -11.48
CA LEU A 216 -19.78 -8.63 -12.32
C LEU A 216 -20.22 -9.97 -11.70
N ILE A 217 -19.30 -10.64 -11.00
CA ILE A 217 -19.54 -11.96 -10.39
C ILE A 217 -20.20 -11.86 -9.01
N PHE A 218 -19.92 -10.78 -8.29
CA PHE A 218 -20.37 -10.47 -6.93
C PHE A 218 -20.93 -9.04 -6.85
N PRO A 219 -22.09 -8.77 -7.49
CA PRO A 219 -22.63 -7.41 -7.66
C PRO A 219 -23.05 -6.73 -6.35
N ASP A 220 -23.27 -7.52 -5.29
CA ASP A 220 -23.65 -7.00 -3.97
C ASP A 220 -22.48 -6.31 -3.26
N TYR A 221 -21.25 -6.49 -3.75
CA TYR A 221 -20.03 -5.93 -3.16
C TYR A 221 -19.47 -4.80 -4.02
N ARG A 222 -19.06 -3.72 -3.37
CA ARG A 222 -18.59 -2.49 -4.03
C ARG A 222 -17.08 -2.50 -4.28
N PHE A 223 -16.55 -3.55 -4.92
CA PHE A 223 -15.10 -3.72 -5.14
C PHE A 223 -14.48 -2.57 -5.92
N GLU A 224 -15.15 -2.07 -6.96
CA GLU A 224 -14.69 -0.91 -7.73
C GLU A 224 -14.59 0.35 -6.87
N LYS A 225 -15.55 0.59 -5.95
CA LYS A 225 -15.47 1.74 -5.06
C LYS A 225 -14.28 1.64 -4.10
N ILE A 226 -14.08 0.47 -3.51
CA ILE A 226 -12.94 0.21 -2.61
C ILE A 226 -11.63 0.47 -3.36
N LEU A 227 -11.50 -0.02 -4.60
CA LEU A 227 -10.32 0.23 -5.41
C LEU A 227 -10.13 1.71 -5.73
N LEU A 228 -11.19 2.43 -6.13
CA LEU A 228 -11.11 3.87 -6.41
C LEU A 228 -10.71 4.68 -5.17
N GLU A 229 -11.13 4.27 -3.98
CA GLU A 229 -10.70 4.91 -2.73
C GLU A 229 -9.22 4.63 -2.46
N PHE A 230 -8.79 3.38 -2.64
CA PHE A 230 -7.39 3.01 -2.53
C PHE A 230 -6.49 3.75 -3.54
N GLU A 231 -6.89 3.86 -4.80
CA GLU A 231 -6.15 4.59 -5.84
C GLU A 231 -5.97 6.07 -5.48
N ARG A 232 -6.98 6.71 -4.89
CA ARG A 232 -6.86 8.08 -4.38
C ARG A 232 -5.84 8.17 -3.24
N THR A 233 -5.91 7.27 -2.27
CA THR A 233 -4.92 7.20 -1.18
C THR A 233 -3.52 6.99 -1.71
N MET A 234 -3.34 6.05 -2.64
CA MET A 234 -2.05 5.78 -3.29
C MET A 234 -1.49 7.00 -4.02
N SER A 235 -2.35 7.76 -4.70
CA SER A 235 -1.93 8.95 -5.46
C SER A 235 -1.40 10.04 -4.54
N MET A 236 -1.97 10.18 -3.33
CA MET A 236 -1.46 11.10 -2.31
C MET A 236 -0.14 10.62 -1.71
N GLU A 237 0.06 9.31 -1.56
CA GLU A 237 1.29 8.75 -1.00
C GLU A 237 2.49 8.74 -1.98
N LEU A 238 2.23 8.77 -3.29
CA LEU A 238 3.26 8.84 -4.32
C LEU A 238 3.75 10.27 -4.62
N ASP A 239 3.09 11.28 -4.08
CA ASP A 239 3.52 12.68 -4.22
C ASP A 239 3.87 13.26 -2.85
N PHE A 240 5.14 13.16 -2.48
CA PHE A 240 5.63 13.67 -1.21
C PHE A 240 5.51 15.19 -1.05
N THR A 241 5.30 15.94 -2.13
CA THR A 241 4.98 17.37 -2.00
C THR A 241 3.62 17.60 -1.37
N GLN A 242 2.68 16.66 -1.51
CA GLN A 242 1.39 16.71 -0.83
C GLN A 242 1.54 16.40 0.65
N GLU A 243 2.36 15.42 1.00
CA GLU A 243 2.69 15.09 2.40
C GLU A 243 3.34 16.30 3.09
N ALA A 244 4.31 16.95 2.44
CA ALA A 244 4.93 18.18 2.92
C ALA A 244 3.91 19.31 3.15
N LYS A 245 3.04 19.60 2.17
CA LYS A 245 1.98 20.63 2.31
C LYS A 245 1.02 20.30 3.46
N ASN A 246 0.67 19.03 3.62
CA ASN A 246 -0.20 18.58 4.70
C ASN A 246 0.48 18.72 6.07
N SER A 247 1.79 18.50 6.15
CA SER A 247 2.59 18.76 7.35
C SER A 247 2.50 20.24 7.75
N GLU A 248 2.72 21.17 6.84
CA GLU A 248 2.65 22.61 7.13
C GLU A 248 1.25 23.10 7.54
N ARG A 249 0.21 22.54 6.91
CA ARG A 249 -1.18 22.78 7.34
C ARG A 249 -1.40 22.30 8.77
N THR A 250 -0.87 21.12 9.10
CA THR A 250 -0.93 20.55 10.45
C THR A 250 -0.22 21.46 11.45
N THR A 251 0.97 21.97 11.13
CA THR A 251 1.66 22.97 11.94
C THR A 251 0.76 24.17 12.25
N SER A 252 0.02 24.66 11.26
CA SER A 252 -0.90 25.78 11.43
C SER A 252 -2.08 25.45 12.36
N CYS A 253 -2.61 24.23 12.30
CA CYS A 253 -3.68 23.75 13.20
C CYS A 253 -3.21 23.62 14.66
N PHE A 254 -1.94 23.27 14.88
CA PHE A 254 -1.37 23.04 16.22
C PHE A 254 -0.49 24.18 16.74
N ARG A 255 -0.51 25.36 16.09
CA ARG A 255 0.30 26.54 16.49
C ARG A 255 0.18 26.98 17.96
N LYS A 256 -0.92 26.63 18.63
CA LYS A 256 -1.19 26.97 20.04
C LYS A 256 -1.09 25.76 20.98
N ASN A 257 -0.54 24.65 20.52
CA ASN A 257 -0.45 23.41 21.28
C ASN A 257 1.02 23.07 21.54
N ASP A 258 1.44 23.18 22.80
CA ASP A 258 2.83 22.95 23.21
C ASP A 258 3.19 21.45 23.33
N VAL A 259 2.22 20.54 23.13
CA VAL A 259 2.38 19.08 23.21
C VAL A 259 2.74 18.47 21.85
N VAL A 260 2.34 19.10 20.75
CA VAL A 260 2.50 18.54 19.40
C VAL A 260 3.58 19.29 18.62
N LYS A 261 4.71 18.64 18.38
CA LYS A 261 5.75 19.14 17.46
C LYS A 261 5.55 18.56 16.07
N VAL A 262 5.43 19.43 15.07
CA VAL A 262 5.42 19.06 13.64
C VAL A 262 6.77 19.44 13.05
N PRO A 263 7.51 18.51 12.40
CA PRO A 263 8.84 18.80 11.88
C PRO A 263 8.79 19.81 10.74
N HIS A 264 9.76 20.72 10.71
CA HIS A 264 9.93 21.67 9.61
C HIS A 264 10.28 20.95 8.30
N VAL A 265 9.69 21.37 7.18
CA VAL A 265 9.99 20.81 5.84
C VAL A 265 11.05 21.65 5.13
N PHE A 266 12.06 20.99 4.57
CA PHE A 266 13.09 21.62 3.73
C PHE A 266 12.67 21.52 2.26
N TRP A 267 11.96 22.53 1.76
CA TRP A 267 11.36 22.54 0.42
C TRP A 267 12.38 22.47 -0.71
N GLU A 268 13.54 23.07 -0.52
CA GLU A 268 14.67 23.05 -1.44
C GLU A 268 15.30 21.65 -1.58
N LEU A 269 15.01 20.75 -0.64
CA LEU A 269 15.41 19.35 -0.65
C LEU A 269 14.20 18.39 -0.70
N THR A 270 13.05 18.88 -1.16
CA THR A 270 11.81 18.11 -1.26
C THR A 270 11.29 18.10 -2.70
N THR A 271 11.02 16.91 -3.20
CA THR A 271 10.42 16.65 -4.51
C THR A 271 9.22 15.72 -4.35
N LYS A 272 8.72 15.15 -5.46
CA LYS A 272 7.69 14.12 -5.40
C LYS A 272 8.18 12.82 -4.80
N GLU A 273 9.46 12.50 -4.97
CA GLU A 273 10.06 11.21 -4.55
C GLU A 273 10.98 11.32 -3.33
N VAL A 274 11.36 12.54 -2.94
CA VAL A 274 12.21 12.82 -1.77
C VAL A 274 11.51 13.82 -0.87
N LEU A 275 11.37 13.50 0.43
CA LEU A 275 10.87 14.42 1.45
C LEU A 275 11.94 14.61 2.51
N THR A 276 12.38 15.85 2.69
CA THR A 276 13.37 16.21 3.71
C THR A 276 12.70 17.05 4.78
N MET A 277 12.78 16.59 6.03
CA MET A 277 12.18 17.25 7.18
C MET A 277 13.12 17.26 8.38
N GLU A 278 12.88 18.16 9.33
CA GLU A 278 13.60 18.21 10.61
C GLU A 278 13.61 16.84 11.27
N PHE A 279 14.79 16.41 11.71
CA PHE A 279 14.89 15.19 12.49
C PHE A 279 14.38 15.44 13.91
N CYS A 280 13.22 14.85 14.24
CA CYS A 280 12.70 14.85 15.60
C CYS A 280 13.08 13.55 16.32
N THR A 281 13.66 13.69 17.51
CA THR A 281 13.88 12.56 18.41
C THR A 281 12.59 12.26 19.18
N GLY A 282 12.24 10.98 19.30
CA GLY A 282 11.05 10.55 20.01
C GLY A 282 10.84 9.05 19.93
N HIS A 283 9.98 8.53 20.82
CA HIS A 283 9.54 7.15 20.80
C HIS A 283 8.22 7.05 20.04
N LYS A 284 7.98 5.92 19.36
CA LYS A 284 6.71 5.73 18.66
C LYS A 284 5.56 5.68 19.65
N VAL A 285 4.41 6.21 19.26
CA VAL A 285 3.18 6.21 20.09
C VAL A 285 2.65 4.80 20.32
N ASP A 286 3.04 3.82 19.50
CA ASP A 286 2.71 2.40 19.64
C ASP A 286 3.77 1.58 20.40
N ASP A 287 4.86 2.21 20.88
CA ASP A 287 5.85 1.58 21.75
C ASP A 287 5.32 1.50 23.19
N LEU A 288 4.48 0.49 23.41
CA LEU A 288 3.85 0.21 24.72
C LEU A 288 4.88 -0.08 25.83
N ASP A 289 6.11 -0.47 25.48
CA ASP A 289 7.17 -0.74 26.45
C ASP A 289 7.84 0.55 26.90
N PHE A 290 8.05 1.50 25.99
CA PHE A 290 8.45 2.85 26.36
C PHE A 290 7.37 3.58 27.16
N LEU A 291 6.11 3.55 26.71
CA LEU A 291 5.00 4.22 27.40
C LEU A 291 4.80 3.71 28.83
N ARG A 292 4.95 2.39 29.05
CA ARG A 292 4.93 1.78 30.39
C ARG A 292 6.13 2.17 31.25
N LYS A 293 7.33 2.33 30.67
CA LYS A 293 8.53 2.77 31.39
C LYS A 293 8.55 4.26 31.69
N ALA A 294 7.89 5.06 30.86
CA ALA A 294 7.80 6.51 30.99
C ALA A 294 6.59 6.99 31.82
N ASP A 295 5.78 6.06 32.37
CA ASP A 295 4.53 6.33 33.10
C ASP A 295 3.51 7.17 32.31
N ILE A 296 3.49 7.00 30.98
CA ILE A 296 2.55 7.68 30.08
C ILE A 296 1.40 6.72 29.77
N SER A 297 0.22 6.98 30.34
CA SER A 297 -0.96 6.15 30.10
C SER A 297 -1.47 6.30 28.64
N PRO A 298 -1.66 5.20 27.87
CA PRO A 298 -2.24 5.25 26.53
C PRO A 298 -3.72 5.66 26.49
N THR A 299 -4.36 5.81 27.66
CA THR A 299 -5.80 6.09 27.78
C THR A 299 -6.05 7.47 28.40
N LYS A 300 -5.95 8.52 27.57
CA LYS A 300 -6.78 9.75 27.65
C LYS A 300 -6.42 10.71 26.51
N GLY A 301 -6.99 10.46 25.34
CA GLY A 301 -7.37 11.55 24.43
C GLY A 301 -8.79 11.97 24.84
N SER A 302 -8.91 13.17 25.42
CA SER A 302 -10.19 13.85 25.60
C SER A 302 -10.81 14.25 24.27
#